data_AF-A0AA97HDW5-F1
#
_entry.id   AF-A0AA97HDW5-F1
#
_cell.length_a   1.000
_cell.length_b   1.000
_cell.length_c   1.000
_cell.angle_alpha   90.00
_cell.angle_beta   90.00
_cell.angle_gamma   90.00
#
_symmetry.space_group_name_H-M   'P 1'
#
loop_
_entity.id
_entity.type
_entity.pdbx_description
1 polymer ?
#
loop_
_entity_poly.entity_id
_entity_poly.type
_entity_poly.pdbx_seq_one_letter_code
_entity_poly.pdbx_strand_id
1 'polypeptide(L)' 'MFQTLTLSFRNEVITSMSIVDALGQTTVMEFQNVEQHEGVAKENFVLDLPDHVDVIVEGQ' A
#
# COMPACT_ATOMS: atom_id res chain seq x y z
N MET A 1 -14.89 4.10 2.01
CA MET A 1 -14.77 3.21 3.19
C MET A 1 -14.73 1.77 2.68
N PHE A 2 -13.81 0.93 3.16
CA PHE A 2 -13.77 -0.48 2.74
C PHE A 2 -14.66 -1.34 3.63
N GLN A 3 -15.23 -2.40 3.08
CA GLN A 3 -16.06 -3.36 3.80
C GLN A 3 -15.20 -4.46 4.43
N THR A 4 -14.24 -4.99 3.70
CA THR A 4 -13.35 -6.05 4.21
C THR A 4 -11.95 -5.87 3.66
N LEU A 5 -10.97 -6.11 4.52
CA LEU A 5 -9.56 -6.22 4.17
C LEU A 5 -9.06 -7.57 4.67
N THR A 6 -8.47 -8.36 3.76
CA THR A 6 -7.92 -9.67 4.08
C THR A 6 -6.44 -9.68 3.74
N LEU A 7 -5.61 -10.07 4.71
CA LEU A 7 -4.18 -10.30 4.53
C LEU A 7 -3.88 -11.78 4.65
N SER A 8 -3.09 -12.31 3.72
CA SER A 8 -2.60 -13.68 3.76
C SER A 8 -1.11 -13.69 4.08
N PHE A 9 -0.73 -14.61 4.96
CA PHE A 9 0.65 -14.81 5.37
C PHE A 9 1.06 -16.27 5.15
N ARG A 10 2.30 -16.48 4.73
CA ARG A 10 2.93 -17.79 4.62
C ARG A 10 4.30 -17.71 5.27
N ASN A 11 4.57 -18.61 6.21
CA ASN A 11 5.82 -18.62 6.98
C ASN A 11 6.12 -17.23 7.58
N GLU A 12 5.11 -16.58 8.15
CA GLU A 12 5.22 -15.24 8.77
C GLU A 12 5.54 -14.08 7.80
N VAL A 13 5.55 -14.35 6.48
CA VAL A 13 5.75 -13.34 5.43
C VAL A 13 4.42 -13.07 4.72
N ILE A 14 4.12 -11.80 4.44
CA ILE A 14 2.92 -11.40 3.70
C ILE A 14 2.98 -11.93 2.26
N THR A 15 1.87 -12.48 1.75
CA THR A 15 1.78 -13.01 0.39
C THR A 15 0.75 -12.31 -0.47
N SER A 16 -0.41 -11.98 0.09
CA SER A 16 -1.46 -11.30 -0.67
C SER A 16 -2.37 -10.45 0.21
N MET A 17 -3.00 -9.47 -0.43
CA MET A 17 -4.02 -8.61 0.15
C MET A 17 -5.23 -8.56 -0.78
N SER A 18 -6.42 -8.67 -0.19
CA SER A 18 -7.69 -8.42 -0.88
C SER A 18 -8.46 -7.35 -0.15
N ILE A 19 -8.98 -6.37 -0.88
CA ILE A 19 -9.83 -5.29 -0.37
C ILE A 19 -11.16 -5.36 -1.10
N VAL A 20 -12.25 -5.44 -0.34
CA VAL A 20 -13.62 -5.27 -0.84
C VAL A 20 -14.13 -3.92 -0.38
N ASP A 21 -14.49 -3.05 -1.31
CA ASP A 21 -15.05 -1.74 -0.99
C ASP A 21 -16.56 -1.79 -0.67
N ALA A 22 -17.13 -0.66 -0.26
CA ALA A 22 -18.56 -0.58 0.08
C ALA A 22 -19.51 -0.79 -1.12
N LEU A 23 -19.01 -0.70 -2.35
CA LEU A 23 -19.76 -0.94 -3.58
C LEU A 23 -19.59 -2.38 -4.10
N GLY A 24 -18.81 -3.20 -3.39
CA GLY A 24 -18.51 -4.59 -3.76
C GLY A 24 -17.36 -4.75 -4.76
N GLN A 25 -16.64 -3.67 -5.10
CA GLN A 25 -15.42 -3.79 -5.88
C GLN A 25 -14.36 -4.56 -5.08
N THR A 26 -13.71 -5.52 -5.73
CA THR A 26 -12.60 -6.28 -5.14
C THR A 26 -11.28 -5.91 -5.81
N THR A 27 -10.31 -5.46 -5.02
CA THR A 27 -8.92 -5.22 -5.44
C THR A 27 -8.03 -6.29 -4.81
N VAL A 28 -7.26 -6.99 -5.64
CA VAL A 28 -6.32 -8.04 -5.20
C VAL A 28 -4.89 -7.60 -5.49
N MET A 29 -4.00 -7.78 -4.51
CA MET A 29 -2.57 -7.51 -4.59
C MET A 29 -1.79 -8.74 -4.17
N GLU A 30 -0.82 -9.15 -4.99
CA GLU A 30 0.11 -10.25 -4.72
C GLU A 30 1.50 -9.66 -4.46
N PHE A 31 2.12 -10.05 -3.35
CA PHE A 31 3.45 -9.60 -2.97
C PHE A 31 4.50 -10.60 -3.46
N GLN A 32 5.51 -10.09 -4.16
CA GLN A 32 6.61 -10.88 -4.73
C GLN A 32 7.95 -10.32 -4.27
N ASN A 33 8.96 -11.18 -4.14
CA ASN A 33 10.31 -10.81 -3.70
C ASN A 33 10.29 -10.04 -2.36
N VAL A 34 9.52 -10.53 -1.39
CA VAL A 34 9.38 -9.86 -0.09
C VAL A 34 10.67 -10.03 0.70
N GLU A 35 11.31 -8.90 1.01
CA GLU A 35 12.50 -8.83 1.86
C GLU A 35 12.14 -8.15 3.18
N GLN A 36 12.29 -8.89 4.28
CA GLN A 36 12.15 -8.34 5.63
C GLN A 36 13.49 -7.71 6.04
N HIS A 37 13.65 -6.41 5.77
CA HIS A 37 14.83 -5.66 6.18
C HIS A 37 14.71 -5.16 7.63
N GLU A 38 15.85 -5.01 8.31
CA GLU A 38 15.90 -4.32 9.61
C GLU A 38 15.72 -2.80 9.49
N GLY A 39 15.79 -2.25 8.28
CA GLY A 39 15.58 -0.85 7.97
C GLY A 39 15.81 -0.52 6.50
N VAL A 40 15.29 0.62 6.05
CA VAL A 40 15.49 1.16 4.70
C VAL A 40 15.98 2.61 4.80
N ALA A 41 16.71 3.07 3.78
CA ALA A 41 17.27 4.42 3.75
C ALA A 41 16.17 5.49 3.81
N LYS A 42 16.42 6.60 4.53
CA LYS A 42 15.43 7.67 4.72
C LYS A 42 15.00 8.29 3.39
N GLU A 43 15.93 8.31 2.45
CA GLU A 43 15.79 8.87 1.10
C GLU A 43 14.68 8.16 0.30
N ASN A 44 14.37 6.88 0.62
CA ASN A 44 13.26 6.15 -0.01
C ASN A 44 11.88 6.71 0.35
N PHE A 45 11.79 7.60 1.36
CA PHE A 45 10.57 8.26 1.80
C PHE A 45 10.54 9.76 1.48
N VAL A 46 11.35 10.19 0.52
CA VAL A 46 11.34 11.56 -0.02
C VAL A 46 10.75 11.54 -1.42
N LEU A 47 9.84 12.47 -1.69
CA LEU A 47 9.27 12.68 -3.01
C LEU A 47 9.53 14.13 -3.44
N ASP A 48 10.40 14.29 -4.44
CA ASP A 48 10.61 15.59 -5.08
C ASP A 48 9.49 15.85 -6.09
N LEU A 49 8.65 16.84 -5.79
CA LEU A 49 7.53 17.21 -6.66
C LEU A 49 8.02 18.12 -7.80
N PRO A 50 7.67 17.83 -9.07
CA PRO A 50 7.94 18.75 -10.17
C PRO A 50 7.20 20.09 -10.00
N ASP A 51 7.80 21.19 -10.45
CA ASP A 51 7.30 22.57 -10.26
C ASP A 51 5.88 22.83 -10.76
N HIS A 52 5.38 22.00 -11.68
CA HIS A 52 4.07 22.15 -12.32
C HIS A 52 2.99 21.22 -11.75
N VAL A 53 3.31 20.48 -10.68
CA VAL A 53 2.32 19.63 -10.01
C VAL A 53 1.50 20.48 -9.06
N ASP A 54 0.18 20.43 -9.26
CA ASP A 54 -0.76 21.00 -8.31
C ASP A 54 -0.86 20.11 -7.06
N VAL A 55 -0.86 20.74 -5.88
CA VAL A 55 -0.93 20.03 -4.60
C VAL A 55 -2.29 20.29 -3.98
N ILE A 56 -3.15 19.29 -4.07
CA ILE A 56 -4.47 19.31 -3.44
C ILE A 56 -4.37 18.62 -2.09
N VAL A 57 -4.69 19.36 -1.02
CA VAL A 57 -4.77 18.82 0.33
C VAL A 57 -6.23 18.54 0.65
N GLU A 58 -6.59 17.25 0.78
CA GLU A 58 -7.92 16.88 1.25
C GLU A 58 -8.05 17.16 2.75
N GLY A 59 -9.17 17.78 3.14
CA GLY A 59 -9.42 18.28 4.50
C GLY A 59 -9.62 17.18 5.55
N GLN A 60 -9.28 17.55 6.79
CA GLN A 60 -9.28 16.77 8.05
C GLN A 60 -10.51 15.88 8.28
#